data_AF-A0A1H1WM98-F1
#
_entry.id   AF-A0A1H1WM98-F1
#
_cell.length_a   1.000
_cell.length_b   1.000
_cell.length_c   1.000
_cell.angle_alpha   90.00
_cell.angle_beta   90.00
_cell.angle_gamma   90.00
#
_symmetry.space_group_name_H-M   'P 1'
#
loop_
_entity.id
_entity.type
_entity.pdbx_description
1 polymer ?
#
loop_
_entity_poly.entity_id
_entity_poly.type
_entity_poly.pdbx_seq_one_letter_code
_entity_poly.pdbx_strand_id
1 'polypeptide(L)'
;MSIDKLEIAIVKDSDQKDAELESMNLEVVEAFSILIQSLTKIIQNSPNKANLKVRVSKGSVRATIEGVGITEIRNNYLQVVHKQTSDKTIVEPWRDLQKLIQKNGLTYSSELTVDGQKTIFHQVLREAPIFRIKKRVKPSLKAQIKFFKGELFQLGGKRNDNIHIEIDNENTIIIDCSKQQAENATKFFKQKALISAWLIPGSDKNSYKFCSSYYYEDLPLFTRFENFILDFENSTDELDSLDKLHLECFHYLNQKDYSSFKKFLQLFNDENINLSIIHSILMLTLPFSKVDELKEVISNLNSIIDKKLKKINRKPVIAIENSN
;
A
#
# COMPACT_ATOMS: atom_id res chain seq x y z
N MET A 1 15.89 9.82 -39.93
CA MET A 1 15.09 9.35 -38.78
C MET A 1 15.13 10.46 -37.73
N SER A 2 13.97 10.88 -37.21
CA SER A 2 13.93 11.86 -36.12
C SER A 2 14.58 11.24 -34.89
N ILE A 3 15.46 11.98 -34.21
CA ILE A 3 16.06 11.53 -32.96
C ILE A 3 15.00 11.67 -31.87
N ASP A 4 14.76 10.60 -31.12
CA ASP A 4 13.89 10.64 -29.95
C ASP A 4 14.51 11.53 -28.88
N LYS A 5 13.70 12.43 -28.32
CA LYS A 5 14.19 13.42 -27.35
C LYS A 5 13.10 13.95 -26.43
N LEU A 6 13.51 14.34 -25.23
CA LEU A 6 12.75 15.18 -24.31
C LEU A 6 13.40 16.55 -24.28
N GLU A 7 12.67 17.62 -24.60
CA GLU A 7 13.17 18.98 -24.66
C GLU A 7 12.35 19.90 -23.75
N ILE A 8 13.03 20.71 -22.94
CA ILE A 8 12.41 21.77 -22.14
C ILE A 8 13.24 23.04 -22.30
N ALA A 9 12.59 24.16 -22.63
CA ALA A 9 13.23 25.46 -22.75
C ALA A 9 12.50 26.52 -21.92
N ILE A 10 13.28 27.46 -21.40
CA ILE A 10 12.80 28.75 -20.92
C ILE A 10 12.84 29.68 -22.13
N VAL A 11 11.68 30.17 -22.56
CA VAL A 11 11.52 30.99 -23.77
C VAL A 11 11.61 32.46 -23.41
N LYS A 12 10.95 32.87 -22.32
CA LYS A 12 10.94 34.27 -21.87
C LYS A 12 11.16 34.39 -20.37
N ASP A 13 11.80 35.48 -19.97
CA ASP A 13 11.94 35.88 -18.59
C ASP A 13 10.66 36.55 -18.02
N SER A 14 10.75 37.01 -16.77
CA SER A 14 9.68 37.72 -16.06
C SER A 14 9.31 39.07 -16.67
N ASP A 15 10.26 39.73 -17.34
CA ASP A 15 10.06 40.96 -18.10
C ASP A 15 9.51 40.70 -19.52
N GLN A 16 9.22 39.45 -19.88
CA GLN A 16 8.80 39.02 -21.23
C GLN A 16 9.87 39.19 -22.32
N LYS A 17 11.14 39.35 -21.94
CA LYS A 17 12.30 39.33 -22.83
C LYS A 17 12.69 37.89 -23.13
N ASP A 18 13.29 37.67 -24.29
CA ASP A 18 13.75 36.33 -24.67
C ASP A 18 14.87 35.87 -23.74
N ALA A 19 14.77 34.63 -23.27
CA ALA A 19 15.76 34.06 -22.37
C ALA A 19 16.95 33.50 -23.17
N GLU A 20 18.10 34.15 -23.02
CA GLU A 20 19.35 33.79 -23.67
C GLU A 20 20.33 33.17 -22.68
N LEU A 21 21.01 32.09 -23.11
CA LEU A 21 21.95 31.37 -22.24
C LEU A 21 23.16 32.22 -21.83
N GLU A 22 23.60 33.13 -22.69
CA GLU A 22 24.78 33.97 -22.49
C GLU A 22 24.51 35.17 -21.56
N SER A 23 23.24 35.50 -21.32
CA SER A 23 22.81 36.72 -20.63
C SER A 23 21.62 36.46 -19.68
N MET A 24 21.63 35.33 -18.96
CA MET A 24 20.55 34.97 -18.03
C MET A 24 20.49 35.91 -16.82
N ASN A 25 19.29 36.39 -16.49
CA ASN A 25 19.03 37.02 -15.20
C ASN A 25 18.99 35.96 -14.06
N LEU A 26 19.02 36.40 -12.80
CA LEU A 26 19.08 35.50 -11.64
C LEU A 26 17.94 34.48 -11.63
N GLU A 27 16.72 34.91 -11.94
CA GLU A 27 15.53 34.04 -11.95
C GLU A 27 15.64 32.92 -13.01
N VAL A 28 16.14 33.26 -14.20
CA VAL A 28 16.38 32.32 -15.30
C VAL A 28 17.51 31.35 -14.93
N VAL A 29 18.58 31.81 -14.26
CA VAL A 29 19.66 30.93 -13.79
C VAL A 29 19.15 29.90 -12.77
N GLU A 30 18.38 30.35 -11.78
CA GLU A 30 17.80 29.46 -10.77
C GLU A 30 16.85 28.44 -11.39
N ALA A 31 15.98 28.90 -12.30
CA ALA A 31 15.05 28.04 -13.02
C ALA A 31 15.78 27.00 -13.88
N PHE A 32 16.82 27.43 -14.60
CA PHE A 32 17.61 26.55 -15.46
C PHE A 32 18.39 25.51 -14.64
N SER A 33 18.90 25.88 -13.46
CA SER A 33 19.53 24.96 -12.52
C SER A 33 18.58 23.84 -12.09
N ILE A 34 17.34 24.18 -11.68
CA ILE A 34 16.30 23.21 -11.31
C ILE A 34 15.95 22.30 -12.50
N LEU A 35 15.85 22.88 -13.70
CA LEU A 35 15.55 22.15 -14.93
C LEU A 35 16.63 21.09 -15.20
N ILE A 36 17.91 21.47 -15.22
CA ILE A 36 19.03 20.54 -15.45
C ILE A 36 19.09 19.45 -14.39
N GLN A 37 18.95 19.81 -13.11
CA GLN A 37 18.94 18.86 -12.01
C GLN A 37 17.80 17.85 -12.15
N SER A 38 16.61 18.30 -12.52
CA SER A 38 15.44 17.44 -12.70
C SER A 38 15.63 16.49 -13.89
N LEU A 39 16.11 16.98 -15.03
CA LEU A 39 16.42 16.12 -16.19
C LEU A 39 17.51 15.09 -15.86
N THR A 40 18.52 15.49 -15.09
CA THR A 40 19.58 14.57 -14.66
C THR A 40 19.02 13.47 -13.75
N LYS A 41 18.15 13.81 -12.81
CA LYS A 41 17.47 12.80 -11.97
C LYS A 41 16.60 11.85 -12.81
N ILE A 42 15.90 12.36 -13.82
CA ILE A 42 15.10 11.53 -14.76
C ILE A 42 16.00 10.50 -15.45
N ILE A 43 17.19 10.90 -15.94
CA ILE A 43 18.15 9.98 -16.56
C ILE A 43 18.69 8.99 -15.54
N GLN A 44 19.13 9.45 -14.37
CA GLN A 44 19.74 8.59 -13.34
C GLN A 44 18.82 7.44 -12.92
N ASN A 45 17.51 7.69 -12.92
CA ASN A 45 16.47 6.71 -12.57
C ASN A 45 15.94 5.91 -13.76
N SER A 46 16.48 6.11 -14.97
CA SER A 46 16.13 5.35 -16.17
C SER A 46 17.01 4.09 -16.30
N PRO A 47 16.46 2.92 -16.68
CA PRO A 47 17.23 1.69 -16.87
C PRO A 47 18.31 1.82 -17.95
N ASN A 48 18.09 2.67 -18.96
CA ASN A 48 18.99 2.87 -20.10
C ASN A 48 19.88 4.14 -19.96
N LYS A 49 20.17 4.57 -18.73
CA LYS A 49 20.88 5.83 -18.44
C LYS A 49 22.23 6.01 -19.15
N ALA A 50 22.96 4.93 -19.42
CA ALA A 50 24.26 4.99 -20.11
C ALA A 50 24.13 5.46 -21.58
N ASN A 51 22.95 5.28 -22.18
CA ASN A 51 22.69 5.60 -23.58
C ASN A 51 21.95 6.94 -23.75
N LEU A 52 21.70 7.66 -22.65
CA LEU A 52 21.01 8.94 -22.62
C LEU A 52 22.01 10.05 -22.33
N LYS A 53 21.86 11.18 -23.02
CA LYS A 53 22.70 12.37 -22.84
C LYS A 53 21.85 13.60 -22.59
N VAL A 54 22.28 14.46 -21.68
CA VAL A 54 21.76 15.82 -21.54
C VAL A 54 22.58 16.74 -22.44
N ARG A 55 21.90 17.48 -23.32
CA ARG A 55 22.50 18.52 -24.16
C ARG A 55 21.91 19.87 -23.78
N VAL A 56 22.78 20.87 -23.67
CA VAL A 56 22.39 22.28 -23.59
C VAL A 56 22.74 22.95 -24.91
N SER A 57 21.78 23.64 -25.51
CA SER A 57 21.94 24.25 -26.84
C SER A 57 22.46 25.68 -26.73
N LYS A 58 23.49 26.02 -27.52
CA LYS A 58 24.08 27.37 -27.56
C LYS A 58 23.03 28.44 -27.87
N GLY A 59 23.11 29.57 -27.17
CA GLY A 59 22.26 30.73 -27.38
C GLY A 59 20.83 30.61 -26.85
N SER A 60 20.42 29.44 -26.33
CA SER A 60 19.06 29.24 -25.80
C SER A 60 19.09 28.61 -24.42
N VAL A 61 18.22 29.05 -23.51
CA VAL A 61 18.05 28.42 -22.20
C VAL A 61 17.22 27.15 -22.35
N ARG A 62 17.83 26.14 -22.98
CA ARG A 62 17.20 24.88 -23.40
C ARG A 62 18.04 23.70 -22.98
N ALA A 63 17.40 22.69 -22.42
CA ALA A 63 18.01 21.40 -22.17
C ALA A 63 17.21 20.28 -22.85
N THR A 64 17.94 19.34 -23.40
CA THR A 64 17.41 18.21 -24.16
C THR A 64 18.01 16.91 -23.63
N ILE A 65 17.18 15.90 -23.39
CA ILE A 65 17.60 14.52 -23.24
C ILE A 65 17.44 13.85 -24.60
N GLU A 66 18.49 13.19 -25.09
CA GLU A 66 18.46 12.43 -26.35
C GLU A 66 19.17 11.08 -26.17
N GLY A 67 18.75 10.07 -26.95
CA GLY A 67 19.39 8.75 -26.98
C GLY A 67 18.43 7.57 -26.88
N VAL A 68 18.99 6.36 -26.70
CA VAL A 68 18.21 5.13 -26.56
C VAL A 68 17.71 5.04 -25.12
N GLY A 69 16.40 5.17 -24.90
CA GLY A 69 15.81 5.22 -23.56
C GLY A 69 14.70 6.27 -23.36
N ILE A 70 14.37 7.04 -24.41
CA ILE A 70 13.36 8.12 -24.33
C ILE A 70 11.95 7.54 -24.23
N THR A 71 11.67 6.39 -24.84
CA THR A 71 10.38 5.70 -24.73
C THR A 71 10.04 5.35 -23.27
N GLU A 72 11.03 4.93 -22.49
CA GLU A 72 10.86 4.66 -21.05
C GLU A 72 10.61 5.95 -20.27
N ILE A 73 11.31 7.04 -20.62
CA ILE A 73 11.06 8.37 -20.03
C ILE A 73 9.62 8.82 -20.35
N ARG A 74 9.14 8.59 -21.58
CA ARG A 74 7.75 8.86 -21.98
C ARG A 74 6.77 8.04 -21.14
N ASN A 75 7.02 6.75 -20.96
CA ASN A 75 6.16 5.88 -20.17
C ASN A 75 6.12 6.32 -18.69
N ASN A 76 7.28 6.66 -18.11
CA ASN A 76 7.38 7.20 -16.76
C ASN A 76 6.60 8.52 -16.62
N TYR A 77 6.72 9.42 -17.58
CA TYR A 77 5.94 10.65 -17.63
C TYR A 77 4.43 10.37 -17.64
N LEU A 78 3.97 9.49 -18.54
CA LEU A 78 2.55 9.11 -18.63
C LEU A 78 2.04 8.48 -17.32
N GLN A 79 2.84 7.61 -16.68
CA GLN A 79 2.48 7.04 -15.38
C GLN A 79 2.31 8.11 -14.30
N VAL A 80 3.13 9.17 -14.31
CA VAL A 80 3.01 10.27 -13.35
C VAL A 80 1.75 11.09 -13.63
N VAL A 81 1.52 11.48 -14.90
CA VAL A 81 0.35 12.25 -15.32
C VAL A 81 -0.95 11.50 -15.00
N HIS A 82 -1.01 10.21 -15.28
CA HIS A 82 -2.16 9.36 -15.01
C HIS A 82 -2.22 8.83 -13.57
N LYS A 83 -1.31 9.26 -12.68
CA LYS A 83 -1.26 8.87 -11.26
C LYS A 83 -1.20 7.34 -11.04
N GLN A 84 -0.52 6.64 -11.95
CA GLN A 84 -0.36 5.19 -11.96
C GLN A 84 0.87 4.72 -11.18
N THR A 85 1.84 5.61 -10.90
CA THR A 85 3.03 5.29 -10.11
C THR A 85 3.01 5.93 -8.72
N SER A 86 3.63 5.24 -7.76
CA SER A 86 3.91 5.75 -6.41
C SER A 86 5.42 5.83 -6.12
N ASP A 87 6.25 5.50 -7.12
CA ASP A 87 7.70 5.53 -6.96
C ASP A 87 8.19 6.97 -6.82
N LYS A 88 8.80 7.26 -5.68
CA LYS A 88 9.38 8.57 -5.37
C LYS A 88 10.43 8.99 -6.40
N THR A 89 11.26 8.05 -6.84
CA THR A 89 12.36 8.31 -7.78
C THR A 89 11.84 8.72 -9.16
N ILE A 90 10.64 8.25 -9.53
CA ILE A 90 9.96 8.64 -10.76
C ILE A 90 9.18 9.93 -10.57
N VAL A 91 8.38 10.06 -9.51
CA VAL A 91 7.44 11.19 -9.34
C VAL A 91 8.13 12.51 -8.99
N GLU A 92 9.20 12.50 -8.18
CA GLU A 92 9.82 13.74 -7.70
C GLU A 92 10.43 14.61 -8.79
N PRO A 93 11.25 14.09 -9.73
CA PRO A 93 11.83 14.92 -10.77
C PRO A 93 10.77 15.61 -11.64
N TRP A 94 9.66 14.91 -11.95
CA TRP A 94 8.54 15.49 -12.69
C TRP A 94 7.76 16.53 -11.87
N ARG A 95 7.63 16.33 -10.55
CA ARG A 95 7.03 17.33 -9.66
C ARG A 95 7.88 18.58 -9.55
N ASP A 96 9.20 18.43 -9.48
CA ASP A 96 10.13 19.57 -9.41
C ASP A 96 10.00 20.43 -10.67
N LEU A 97 9.95 19.79 -11.86
CA LEU A 97 9.65 20.46 -13.13
C LEU A 97 8.26 21.11 -13.16
N GLN A 98 7.24 20.42 -12.64
CA GLN A 98 5.88 20.95 -12.57
C GLN A 98 5.82 22.22 -11.72
N LYS A 99 6.42 22.20 -10.53
CA LYS A 99 6.50 23.35 -9.63
C LYS A 99 7.25 24.51 -10.27
N LEU A 100 8.33 24.21 -10.99
CA LEU A 100 9.09 25.19 -11.73
C LEU A 100 8.22 25.89 -12.80
N ILE A 101 7.49 25.11 -13.60
CA ILE A 101 6.62 25.62 -14.67
C ILE A 101 5.40 26.36 -14.11
N GLN A 102 4.90 25.96 -12.94
CA GLN A 102 3.79 26.61 -12.26
C GLN A 102 4.20 27.89 -11.52
N LYS A 103 5.50 28.08 -11.23
CA LYS A 103 5.99 29.31 -10.61
C LYS A 103 5.84 30.45 -11.62
N ASN A 104 5.03 31.46 -11.27
CA ASN A 104 4.77 32.61 -12.13
C ASN A 104 6.06 33.38 -12.43
N GLY A 105 6.16 33.92 -13.65
CA GLY A 105 7.26 34.78 -14.10
C GLY A 105 7.78 34.36 -15.47
N LEU A 106 8.16 33.09 -15.65
CA LEU A 106 8.85 32.63 -16.85
C LEU A 106 7.89 31.95 -17.85
N THR A 107 8.21 32.03 -19.14
CA THR A 107 7.51 31.28 -20.19
C THR A 107 8.32 30.06 -20.58
N TYR A 108 7.68 28.89 -20.64
CA TYR A 108 8.33 27.62 -20.94
C TYR A 108 7.79 26.98 -22.22
N SER A 109 8.63 26.24 -22.92
CA SER A 109 8.21 25.27 -23.93
C SER A 109 8.71 23.89 -23.54
N SER A 110 7.90 22.86 -23.79
CA SER A 110 8.31 21.49 -23.54
C SER A 110 7.72 20.52 -24.55
N GLU A 111 8.57 19.64 -25.05
CA GLU A 111 8.33 18.73 -26.15
C GLU A 111 8.94 17.36 -25.86
N LEU A 112 8.21 16.30 -26.19
CA LEU A 112 8.68 14.93 -26.16
C LEU A 112 8.45 14.31 -27.54
N THR A 113 9.54 13.93 -28.20
CA THR A 113 9.55 13.30 -29.52
C THR A 113 9.90 11.83 -29.36
N VAL A 114 9.03 10.92 -29.79
CA VAL A 114 9.27 9.45 -29.84
C VAL A 114 8.73 8.92 -31.15
N ASP A 115 9.54 8.18 -31.91
CA ASP A 115 9.19 7.62 -33.23
C ASP A 115 8.65 8.69 -34.20
N GLY A 116 9.22 9.90 -34.12
CA GLY A 116 8.77 11.05 -34.91
C GLY A 116 7.44 11.68 -34.45
N GLN A 117 6.77 11.12 -33.43
CA GLN A 117 5.58 11.72 -32.82
C GLN A 117 5.97 12.76 -31.77
N LYS A 118 5.52 14.00 -31.97
CA LYS A 118 5.75 15.12 -31.07
C LYS A 118 4.58 15.29 -30.10
N THR A 119 4.88 15.25 -28.81
CA THR A 119 3.94 15.54 -27.71
C THR A 119 4.36 16.82 -27.00
N ILE A 120 3.53 17.85 -27.05
CA ILE A 120 3.74 19.10 -26.31
C ILE A 120 3.09 18.95 -24.93
N PHE A 121 3.82 19.21 -23.84
CA PHE A 121 3.32 18.89 -22.49
C PHE A 121 3.43 20.01 -21.44
N HIS A 122 3.90 21.19 -21.83
CA HIS A 122 4.07 22.31 -20.89
C HIS A 122 2.74 22.75 -20.26
N GLN A 123 1.64 22.72 -21.05
CA GLN A 123 0.30 23.05 -20.56
C GLN A 123 -0.20 22.02 -19.54
N VAL A 124 0.06 20.72 -19.76
CA VAL A 124 -0.30 19.65 -18.82
C VAL A 124 0.39 19.88 -17.47
N LEU A 125 1.67 20.23 -17.47
CA LEU A 125 2.40 20.53 -16.23
C LEU A 125 1.89 21.80 -15.55
N ARG A 126 1.53 22.82 -16.33
CA ARG A 126 1.01 24.08 -15.81
C ARG A 126 -0.37 23.92 -15.13
N GLU A 127 -1.28 23.20 -15.76
CA GLU A 127 -2.69 23.12 -15.34
C GLU A 127 -3.00 21.97 -14.37
N ALA A 128 -2.21 20.88 -14.41
CA ALA A 128 -2.49 19.73 -13.55
C ALA A 128 -2.28 20.06 -12.05
N PRO A 129 -3.06 19.44 -11.14
CA PRO A 129 -2.75 19.46 -9.72
C PRO A 129 -1.32 18.97 -9.46
N ILE A 130 -0.65 19.52 -8.44
CA ILE A 130 0.71 19.11 -8.06
C ILE A 130 0.78 17.58 -7.96
N PHE A 131 1.69 16.97 -8.71
CA PHE A 131 1.90 15.52 -8.70
C PHE A 131 2.22 15.07 -7.29
N ARG A 132 1.45 14.14 -6.75
CA ARG A 132 1.68 13.63 -5.39
C ARG A 132 2.26 12.23 -5.49
N ILE A 133 3.27 11.95 -4.66
CA ILE A 133 3.61 10.57 -4.34
C ILE A 133 2.38 10.07 -3.60
N LYS A 134 1.65 9.14 -4.20
CA LYS A 134 0.67 8.36 -3.43
C LYS A 134 1.46 7.84 -2.24
N LYS A 135 1.06 8.19 -1.01
CA LYS A 135 1.59 7.50 0.18
C LYS A 135 1.49 6.03 -0.18
N ARG A 136 2.63 5.32 -0.13
CA ARG A 136 2.62 3.86 -0.20
C ARG A 136 1.56 3.47 0.80
N VAL A 137 0.39 3.07 0.31
CA VAL A 137 -0.62 2.49 1.17
C VAL A 137 0.17 1.33 1.72
N LYS A 138 0.52 1.38 3.02
CA LYS A 138 1.08 0.20 3.68
C LYS A 138 0.19 -0.92 3.16
N PRO A 139 0.73 -1.97 2.50
CA PRO A 139 -0.11 -3.07 2.08
C PRO A 139 -1.04 -3.30 3.25
N SER A 140 -2.35 -3.18 3.01
CA SER A 140 -3.33 -3.50 4.04
C SER A 140 -2.78 -4.77 4.67
N LEU A 141 -2.55 -4.78 5.98
CA LEU A 141 -1.99 -5.96 6.63
C LEU A 141 -2.97 -7.07 6.25
N LYS A 142 -2.63 -7.82 5.20
CA LYS A 142 -3.28 -9.05 4.82
C LYS A 142 -3.18 -9.90 6.06
N ALA A 143 -4.20 -10.72 6.28
CA ALA A 143 -4.36 -11.37 7.55
C ALA A 143 -3.18 -12.31 7.80
N GLN A 144 -2.10 -11.82 8.43
CA GLN A 144 -0.87 -12.57 8.71
C GLN A 144 -1.18 -13.58 9.79
N ILE A 145 -1.99 -14.57 9.47
CA ILE A 145 -2.43 -15.59 10.40
C ILE A 145 -1.56 -16.80 10.16
N LYS A 146 -0.96 -17.30 11.24
CA LYS A 146 -0.18 -18.53 11.25
C LYS A 146 -0.96 -19.63 11.93
N PHE A 147 -0.76 -20.83 11.42
CA PHE A 147 -1.40 -22.06 11.87
C PHE A 147 -0.30 -22.93 12.49
N PHE A 148 -0.48 -23.31 13.74
CA PHE A 148 0.48 -24.09 14.52
C PHE A 148 -0.12 -25.44 14.91
N LYS A 149 0.70 -26.47 14.78
CA LYS A 149 0.41 -27.85 15.20
C LYS A 149 1.48 -28.23 16.20
N GLY A 150 1.11 -28.54 17.42
CA GLY A 150 2.09 -28.82 18.48
C GLY A 150 1.45 -29.23 19.79
N GLU A 151 2.25 -29.37 20.84
CA GLU A 151 1.77 -29.66 22.18
C GLU A 151 1.70 -28.38 23.02
N LEU A 152 0.55 -28.13 23.64
CA LEU A 152 0.41 -27.00 24.56
C LEU A 152 0.92 -27.43 25.94
N PHE A 153 2.09 -26.92 26.35
CA PHE A 153 2.76 -27.39 27.57
C PHE A 153 2.81 -26.35 28.69
N GLN A 154 2.52 -25.08 28.42
CA GLN A 154 2.45 -24.03 29.44
C GLN A 154 1.33 -23.01 29.14
N LEU A 155 0.66 -22.60 30.21
CA LEU A 155 -0.37 -21.57 30.24
C LEU A 155 0.05 -20.49 31.23
N GLY A 156 0.01 -19.22 30.80
CA GLY A 156 0.26 -18.06 31.65
C GLY A 156 1.72 -17.59 31.67
N GLY A 157 1.87 -16.27 31.76
CA GLY A 157 3.14 -15.56 31.89
C GLY A 157 3.16 -14.64 33.12
N LYS A 158 4.36 -14.27 33.59
CA LYS A 158 4.52 -13.44 34.81
C LYS A 158 3.91 -12.04 34.72
N ARG A 159 3.64 -11.52 33.51
CA ARG A 159 3.11 -10.17 33.27
C ARG A 159 1.84 -10.14 32.42
N ASN A 160 1.72 -11.03 31.44
CA ASN A 160 0.58 -11.14 30.53
C ASN A 160 0.20 -12.62 30.37
N ASP A 161 -1.08 -12.89 30.13
CA ASP A 161 -1.55 -14.23 29.77
C ASP A 161 -1.02 -14.62 28.39
N ASN A 162 -0.33 -15.75 28.31
CA ASN A 162 0.18 -16.30 27.07
C ASN A 162 0.03 -17.82 27.08
N ILE A 163 0.14 -18.41 25.90
CA ILE A 163 0.20 -19.86 25.72
C ILE A 163 1.49 -20.23 25.02
N HIS A 164 2.09 -21.34 25.45
CA HIS A 164 3.32 -21.86 24.88
C HIS A 164 3.01 -23.17 24.15
N ILE A 165 3.40 -23.22 22.88
CA ILE A 165 3.26 -24.41 22.04
C ILE A 165 4.65 -24.92 21.70
N GLU A 166 4.88 -26.19 21.93
CA GLU A 166 6.06 -26.91 21.44
C GLU A 166 5.75 -27.49 20.06
N ILE A 167 6.56 -27.11 19.08
CA ILE A 167 6.50 -27.58 17.70
C ILE A 167 7.75 -28.41 17.43
N ASP A 168 7.55 -29.63 16.95
CA ASP A 168 8.59 -30.58 16.57
C ASP A 168 9.64 -30.86 17.68
N ASN A 169 9.23 -30.83 18.96
CA ASN A 169 10.04 -31.12 20.15
C ASN A 169 11.29 -30.24 20.37
N GLU A 170 11.42 -29.11 19.67
CA GLU A 170 12.57 -28.21 19.83
C GLU A 170 12.19 -26.72 19.78
N ASN A 171 11.12 -26.36 19.07
CA ASN A 171 10.73 -24.96 18.88
C ASN A 171 9.55 -24.57 19.77
N THR A 172 9.79 -23.68 20.74
CA THR A 172 8.71 -23.08 21.54
C THR A 172 8.22 -21.80 20.88
N ILE A 173 6.92 -21.73 20.59
CA ILE A 173 6.23 -20.51 20.19
C ILE A 173 5.41 -19.98 21.35
N ILE A 174 5.57 -18.70 21.65
CA ILE A 174 4.80 -17.97 22.66
C ILE A 174 3.74 -17.14 21.94
N ILE A 175 2.48 -17.31 22.34
CA ILE A 175 1.33 -16.62 21.77
C ILE A 175 0.63 -15.83 22.87
N ASP A 176 0.57 -14.51 22.71
CA ASP A 176 -0.15 -13.61 23.61
C ASP A 176 -1.65 -13.84 23.50
N CYS A 177 -2.35 -13.87 24.64
CA CYS A 177 -3.78 -14.12 24.69
C CYS A 177 -4.45 -13.35 25.82
N SER A 178 -5.78 -13.30 25.83
CA SER A 178 -6.53 -12.83 26.99
C SER A 178 -6.66 -13.95 28.03
N LYS A 179 -6.94 -13.57 29.28
CA LYS A 179 -7.24 -14.53 30.35
C LYS A 179 -8.31 -15.56 29.96
N GLN A 180 -9.40 -15.10 29.34
CA GLN A 180 -10.48 -15.98 28.90
C GLN A 180 -10.02 -16.95 27.79
N GLN A 181 -9.15 -16.50 26.89
CA GLN A 181 -8.56 -17.35 25.86
C GLN A 181 -7.63 -18.40 26.48
N ALA A 182 -6.82 -18.03 27.48
CA ALA A 182 -5.97 -18.97 28.22
C ALA A 182 -6.81 -20.02 28.99
N GLU A 183 -7.89 -19.59 29.64
CA GLU A 183 -8.83 -20.49 30.33
C GLU A 183 -9.47 -21.48 29.34
N ASN A 184 -9.89 -21.02 28.17
CA ASN A 184 -10.42 -21.90 27.12
C ASN A 184 -9.36 -22.86 26.58
N ALA A 185 -8.12 -22.40 26.43
CA ALA A 185 -7.00 -23.21 25.98
C ALA A 185 -6.56 -24.26 27.01
N THR A 186 -6.95 -24.11 28.28
CA THR A 186 -6.61 -25.06 29.36
C THR A 186 -7.11 -26.48 29.07
N LYS A 187 -8.17 -26.62 28.28
CA LYS A 187 -8.71 -27.91 27.84
C LYS A 187 -7.73 -28.73 27.00
N PHE A 188 -6.73 -28.09 26.41
CA PHE A 188 -5.72 -28.70 25.54
C PHE A 188 -4.35 -28.85 26.23
N PHE A 189 -4.28 -28.59 27.54
CA PHE A 189 -3.02 -28.67 28.29
C PHE A 189 -2.44 -30.10 28.26
N LYS A 190 -1.15 -30.20 27.88
CA LYS A 190 -0.41 -31.45 27.66
C LYS A 190 -1.05 -32.37 26.62
N GLN A 191 -1.69 -31.77 25.62
CA GLN A 191 -2.27 -32.47 24.48
C GLN A 191 -1.85 -31.80 23.18
N LYS A 192 -1.95 -32.57 22.09
CA LYS A 192 -1.79 -32.03 20.74
C LYS A 192 -2.90 -31.02 20.47
N ALA A 193 -2.50 -29.77 20.24
CA ALA A 193 -3.38 -28.66 19.96
C ALA A 193 -3.11 -28.15 18.54
N LEU A 194 -4.20 -27.72 17.89
CA LEU A 194 -4.16 -26.97 16.65
C LEU A 194 -4.55 -25.53 16.98
N ILE A 195 -3.69 -24.56 16.66
CA ILE A 195 -3.89 -23.16 17.06
C ILE A 195 -3.67 -22.23 15.87
N SER A 196 -4.57 -21.25 15.71
CA SER A 196 -4.38 -20.14 14.78
C SER A 196 -4.03 -18.87 15.56
N ALA A 197 -3.09 -18.08 15.03
CA ALA A 197 -2.62 -16.85 15.66
C ALA A 197 -2.22 -15.78 14.66
N TRP A 198 -2.50 -14.53 15.01
CA TRP A 198 -2.03 -13.33 14.32
C TRP A 198 -0.54 -13.13 14.53
N LEU A 199 0.21 -13.05 13.44
CA LEU A 199 1.59 -12.61 13.39
C LEU A 199 1.63 -11.09 13.51
N ILE A 200 2.35 -10.63 14.53
CA ILE A 200 2.67 -9.23 14.76
C ILE A 200 4.17 -9.08 14.50
N PRO A 201 4.58 -8.54 13.33
CA PRO A 201 5.98 -8.42 12.97
C PRO A 201 6.69 -7.44 13.92
N GLY A 202 7.76 -7.91 14.54
CA GLY A 202 8.64 -7.11 15.41
C GLY A 202 9.98 -6.80 14.75
N SER A 203 10.76 -5.92 15.35
CA SER A 203 12.12 -5.56 14.88
C SER A 203 13.10 -6.73 14.98
N ASP A 204 13.06 -7.45 16.09
CA ASP A 204 14.05 -8.50 16.42
C ASP A 204 13.43 -9.91 16.43
N LYS A 205 12.18 -10.01 16.87
CA LYS A 205 11.41 -11.25 16.86
C LYS A 205 9.96 -10.97 16.54
N ASN A 206 9.37 -11.89 15.78
CA ASN A 206 7.94 -11.92 15.57
C ASN A 206 7.22 -12.23 16.88
N SER A 207 6.10 -11.56 17.12
CA SER A 207 5.17 -11.86 18.21
C SER A 207 3.89 -12.43 17.63
N TYR A 208 3.15 -13.18 18.45
CA TYR A 208 1.92 -13.85 18.02
C TYR A 208 0.79 -13.51 18.97
N LYS A 209 -0.40 -13.27 18.42
CA LYS A 209 -1.63 -13.03 19.19
C LYS A 209 -2.67 -14.08 18.87
N PHE A 210 -3.28 -14.67 19.89
CA PHE A 210 -4.20 -15.79 19.75
C PHE A 210 -5.45 -15.45 18.94
N CYS A 211 -5.83 -16.34 17.99
CA CYS A 211 -7.11 -16.29 17.27
C CYS A 211 -8.08 -17.33 17.83
N SER A 212 -7.75 -18.62 17.62
CA SER A 212 -8.64 -19.74 17.94
C SER A 212 -7.84 -21.03 18.17
N SER A 213 -8.48 -21.99 18.84
CA SER A 213 -7.95 -23.32 19.12
C SER A 213 -8.91 -24.39 18.62
N TYR A 214 -8.36 -25.49 18.12
CA TYR A 214 -9.12 -26.58 17.52
C TYR A 214 -8.68 -27.91 18.13
N TYR A 215 -9.62 -28.84 18.27
CA TYR A 215 -9.28 -30.21 18.63
C TYR A 215 -8.50 -30.86 17.50
N TYR A 216 -7.65 -31.83 17.80
CA TYR A 216 -6.89 -32.54 16.77
C TYR A 216 -7.82 -33.26 15.76
N GLU A 217 -9.03 -33.65 16.19
CA GLU A 217 -10.08 -34.19 15.32
C GLU A 217 -10.58 -33.18 14.26
N ASP A 218 -10.46 -31.88 14.53
CA ASP A 218 -10.81 -30.79 13.61
C ASP A 218 -9.70 -30.53 12.55
N LEU A 219 -8.69 -31.40 12.42
CA LEU A 219 -7.58 -31.22 11.47
C LEU A 219 -8.04 -30.92 10.02
N PRO A 220 -9.10 -31.54 9.47
CA PRO A 220 -9.60 -31.17 8.14
C PRO A 220 -10.08 -29.72 8.06
N LEU A 221 -10.83 -29.24 9.07
CA LEU A 221 -11.31 -27.86 9.13
C LEU A 221 -10.14 -26.88 9.31
N PHE A 222 -9.19 -27.22 10.18
CA PHE A 222 -7.98 -26.45 10.40
C PHE A 222 -7.16 -26.28 9.11
N THR A 223 -6.95 -27.38 8.37
CA THR A 223 -6.21 -27.39 7.11
C THR A 223 -6.95 -26.60 6.03
N ARG A 224 -8.29 -26.66 6.00
CA ARG A 224 -9.10 -25.83 5.10
C ARG A 224 -8.92 -24.34 5.38
N PHE A 225 -8.93 -23.93 6.64
CA PHE A 225 -8.68 -22.55 7.03
C PHE A 225 -7.27 -22.09 6.71
N GLU A 226 -6.27 -22.94 6.96
CA GLU A 226 -4.88 -22.67 6.59
C GLU A 226 -4.74 -22.43 5.08
N ASN A 227 -5.31 -23.32 4.26
CA ASN A 227 -5.29 -23.19 2.80
C ASN A 227 -6.05 -21.94 2.32
N PHE A 228 -7.22 -21.65 2.89
CA PHE A 228 -7.96 -20.45 2.56
C PHE A 228 -7.14 -19.19 2.87
N ILE A 229 -6.53 -19.10 4.06
CA ILE A 229 -5.73 -17.93 4.43
C ILE A 229 -4.52 -17.80 3.51
N LEU A 230 -3.81 -18.88 3.19
CA LEU A 230 -2.69 -18.85 2.27
C LEU A 230 -3.11 -18.33 0.89
N ASP A 231 -4.23 -18.80 0.34
CA ASP A 231 -4.75 -18.35 -0.94
C ASP A 231 -5.21 -16.88 -0.89
N PHE A 232 -5.93 -16.51 0.17
CA PHE A 232 -6.41 -15.15 0.42
C PHE A 232 -5.27 -14.14 0.59
N GLU A 233 -4.18 -14.54 1.26
CA GLU A 233 -2.99 -13.70 1.41
C GLU A 233 -2.20 -13.56 0.10
N ASN A 234 -2.20 -14.58 -0.75
CA ASN A 234 -1.47 -14.57 -2.02
C ASN A 234 -2.20 -13.85 -3.16
N SER A 235 -3.49 -13.54 -3.01
CA SER A 235 -4.26 -12.76 -4.00
C SER A 235 -3.60 -11.42 -4.31
N THR A 236 -3.28 -11.16 -5.58
CA THR A 236 -2.63 -9.91 -6.02
C THR A 236 -3.61 -8.75 -6.17
N ASP A 237 -4.91 -9.06 -6.33
CA ASP A 237 -5.99 -8.10 -6.48
C ASP A 237 -6.89 -8.10 -5.22
N GLU A 238 -7.31 -6.92 -4.77
CA GLU A 238 -8.22 -6.77 -3.63
C GLU A 238 -9.61 -7.32 -3.98
N LEU A 239 -10.09 -7.15 -5.21
CA LEU A 239 -11.39 -7.68 -5.62
C LEU A 239 -11.41 -9.21 -5.57
N ASP A 240 -10.39 -9.87 -6.11
CA ASP A 240 -10.23 -11.33 -6.03
C ASP A 240 -10.23 -11.82 -4.58
N SER A 241 -9.53 -11.13 -3.67
CA SER A 241 -9.53 -11.51 -2.25
C SER A 241 -10.93 -11.40 -1.61
N LEU A 242 -11.68 -10.34 -1.94
CA LEU A 242 -13.03 -10.14 -1.43
C LEU A 242 -14.02 -11.15 -2.02
N ASP A 243 -13.86 -11.53 -3.29
CA ASP A 243 -14.65 -12.57 -3.93
C ASP A 243 -14.41 -13.94 -3.28
N LYS A 244 -13.15 -14.31 -3.00
CA LYS A 244 -12.81 -15.53 -2.25
C LYS A 244 -13.44 -15.54 -0.86
N LEU A 245 -13.32 -14.43 -0.12
CA LEU A 245 -13.94 -14.28 1.20
C LEU A 245 -15.46 -14.42 1.12
N HIS A 246 -16.09 -13.82 0.11
CA HIS A 246 -17.52 -13.91 -0.12
C HIS A 246 -17.95 -15.37 -0.37
N LEU A 247 -17.28 -16.07 -1.28
CA LEU A 247 -17.56 -17.46 -1.61
C LEU A 247 -17.43 -18.38 -0.39
N GLU A 248 -16.38 -18.19 0.41
CA GLU A 248 -16.16 -18.99 1.61
C GLU A 248 -17.20 -18.72 2.71
N CYS A 249 -17.56 -17.45 2.95
CA CYS A 249 -18.66 -17.11 3.85
C CYS A 249 -19.99 -17.72 3.37
N PHE A 250 -20.29 -17.59 2.08
CA PHE A 250 -21.52 -18.09 1.48
C PHE A 250 -21.63 -19.62 1.57
N HIS A 251 -20.50 -20.33 1.42
CA HIS A 251 -20.44 -21.78 1.62
C HIS A 251 -20.96 -22.19 3.00
N TYR A 252 -20.43 -21.59 4.06
CA TYR A 252 -20.86 -21.90 5.43
C TYR A 252 -22.32 -21.53 5.70
N LEU A 253 -22.74 -20.36 5.22
CA LEU A 253 -24.11 -19.87 5.40
C LEU A 253 -25.15 -20.78 4.70
N ASN A 254 -24.86 -21.22 3.48
CA ASN A 254 -25.76 -22.12 2.74
C ASN A 254 -25.86 -23.51 3.38
N GLN A 255 -24.74 -24.03 3.88
CA GLN A 255 -24.71 -25.30 4.59
C GLN A 255 -25.27 -25.22 6.01
N LYS A 256 -25.54 -24.00 6.50
CA LYS A 256 -25.93 -23.72 7.90
C LYS A 256 -24.91 -24.26 8.91
N ASP A 257 -23.64 -24.38 8.52
CA ASP A 257 -22.55 -24.79 9.42
C ASP A 257 -22.03 -23.57 10.19
N TYR A 258 -22.85 -23.09 11.12
CA TYR A 258 -22.55 -21.90 11.91
C TYR A 258 -21.40 -22.11 12.90
N SER A 259 -21.13 -23.36 13.30
CA SER A 259 -20.04 -23.70 14.21
C SER A 259 -18.68 -23.48 13.54
N SER A 260 -18.48 -24.07 12.36
CA SER A 260 -17.27 -23.82 11.56
C SER A 260 -17.20 -22.36 11.14
N PHE A 261 -18.33 -21.75 10.77
CA PHE A 261 -18.34 -20.35 10.37
C PHE A 261 -17.90 -19.42 11.50
N LYS A 262 -18.35 -19.65 12.74
CA LYS A 262 -17.90 -18.89 13.90
C LYS A 262 -16.38 -18.93 14.01
N LYS A 263 -15.77 -20.11 13.88
CA LYS A 263 -14.30 -20.27 13.92
C LYS A 263 -13.61 -19.57 12.75
N PHE A 264 -14.21 -19.59 11.56
CA PHE A 264 -13.71 -18.85 10.40
C PHE A 264 -13.72 -17.34 10.64
N LEU A 265 -14.84 -16.79 11.12
CA LEU A 265 -14.98 -15.36 11.40
C LEU A 265 -14.02 -14.88 12.49
N GLN A 266 -13.68 -15.72 13.46
CA GLN A 266 -12.68 -15.40 14.49
C GLN A 266 -11.30 -15.09 13.92
N LEU A 267 -10.94 -15.66 12.76
CA LEU A 267 -9.69 -15.34 12.07
C LEU A 267 -9.60 -13.84 11.74
N PHE A 268 -10.72 -13.19 11.45
CA PHE A 268 -10.79 -11.77 11.09
C PHE A 268 -11.12 -10.84 12.26
N ASN A 269 -11.18 -11.36 13.50
CA ASN A 269 -11.55 -10.61 14.68
C ASN A 269 -10.35 -9.88 15.32
N ASP A 270 -9.66 -9.04 14.55
CA ASP A 270 -8.52 -8.25 15.04
C ASP A 270 -8.57 -6.79 14.57
N GLU A 271 -8.05 -5.88 15.41
CA GLU A 271 -8.02 -4.45 15.10
C GLU A 271 -7.12 -4.10 13.90
N ASN A 272 -6.26 -4.99 13.44
CA ASN A 272 -5.36 -4.75 12.30
C ASN A 272 -5.97 -5.11 10.94
N ILE A 273 -7.09 -5.85 10.91
CA ILE A 273 -7.76 -6.28 9.65
C ILE A 273 -8.24 -5.09 8.81
N ASN A 274 -8.18 -5.18 7.47
CA ASN A 274 -8.71 -4.14 6.58
C ASN A 274 -10.21 -3.92 6.81
N LEU A 275 -10.65 -2.65 6.84
CA LEU A 275 -12.06 -2.28 7.02
C LEU A 275 -12.94 -2.88 5.90
N SER A 276 -12.44 -2.99 4.67
CA SER A 276 -13.18 -3.60 3.55
C SER A 276 -13.56 -5.05 3.85
N ILE A 277 -12.62 -5.84 4.39
CA ILE A 277 -12.85 -7.24 4.80
C ILE A 277 -13.94 -7.32 5.87
N ILE A 278 -13.87 -6.48 6.92
CA ILE A 278 -14.88 -6.50 8.00
C ILE A 278 -16.26 -6.11 7.46
N HIS A 279 -16.33 -5.07 6.61
CA HIS A 279 -17.58 -4.67 5.98
C HIS A 279 -18.18 -5.79 5.13
N SER A 280 -17.37 -6.47 4.31
CA SER A 280 -17.85 -7.59 3.49
C SER A 280 -18.41 -8.72 4.36
N ILE A 281 -17.71 -9.10 5.43
CA ILE A 281 -18.20 -10.10 6.38
C ILE A 281 -19.53 -9.67 7.01
N LEU A 282 -19.63 -8.42 7.47
CA LEU A 282 -20.84 -7.93 8.14
C LEU A 282 -22.03 -7.82 7.19
N MET A 283 -21.81 -7.41 5.94
CA MET A 283 -22.87 -7.37 4.93
C MET A 283 -23.44 -8.76 4.66
N LEU A 284 -22.58 -9.79 4.60
CA LEU A 284 -23.00 -11.17 4.38
C LEU A 284 -23.66 -11.80 5.60
N THR A 285 -23.25 -11.39 6.81
CA THR A 285 -23.78 -11.92 8.06
C THR A 285 -24.99 -11.15 8.60
N LEU A 286 -25.33 -9.99 8.03
CA LEU A 286 -26.45 -9.15 8.46
C LEU A 286 -27.79 -9.92 8.58
N PRO A 287 -28.19 -10.77 7.60
CA PRO A 287 -29.42 -11.55 7.70
C PRO A 287 -29.39 -12.59 8.84
N PHE A 288 -28.19 -12.97 9.29
CA PHE A 288 -27.93 -14.02 10.28
C PHE A 288 -27.56 -13.45 11.65
N SER A 289 -27.70 -12.14 11.85
CA SER A 289 -27.39 -11.44 13.12
C SER A 289 -28.15 -11.98 14.34
N LYS A 290 -29.24 -12.72 14.14
CA LYS A 290 -30.02 -13.36 15.21
C LYS A 290 -29.60 -14.80 15.54
N VAL A 291 -28.70 -15.41 14.76
CA VAL A 291 -28.17 -16.76 15.01
C VAL A 291 -27.25 -16.73 16.23
N ASP A 292 -27.60 -17.45 17.30
CA ASP A 292 -26.95 -17.37 18.60
C ASP A 292 -25.44 -17.65 18.54
N GLU A 293 -25.04 -18.62 17.73
CA GLU A 293 -23.65 -19.02 17.53
C GLU A 293 -22.78 -17.89 16.97
N LEU A 294 -23.36 -17.00 16.16
CA LEU A 294 -22.65 -15.93 15.47
C LEU A 294 -22.72 -14.58 16.20
N LYS A 295 -23.67 -14.39 17.13
CA LYS A 295 -23.92 -13.10 17.79
C LYS A 295 -22.66 -12.46 18.38
N GLU A 296 -21.89 -13.25 19.12
CA GLU A 296 -20.68 -12.79 19.81
C GLU A 296 -19.61 -12.30 18.82
N VAL A 297 -19.30 -13.09 17.79
CA VAL A 297 -18.26 -12.74 16.82
C VAL A 297 -18.67 -11.56 15.96
N ILE A 298 -19.94 -11.49 15.55
CA ILE A 298 -20.49 -10.34 14.81
C ILE A 298 -20.45 -9.07 15.67
N SER A 299 -20.78 -9.16 16.96
CA SER A 299 -20.69 -8.02 17.88
C SER A 299 -19.24 -7.50 18.01
N ASN A 300 -18.28 -8.41 18.12
CA ASN A 300 -16.86 -8.05 18.17
C ASN A 300 -16.38 -7.35 16.88
N LEU A 301 -16.78 -7.85 15.71
CA LEU A 301 -16.47 -7.24 14.42
C LEU A 301 -17.07 -5.82 14.29
N ASN A 302 -18.31 -5.62 14.73
CA ASN A 302 -18.94 -4.29 14.79
C ASN A 302 -18.14 -3.33 15.69
N SER A 303 -17.71 -3.80 16.88
CA SER A 303 -16.88 -3.00 17.79
C SER A 303 -15.56 -2.54 17.16
N ILE A 304 -14.94 -3.40 16.35
CA ILE A 304 -13.70 -3.07 15.63
C ILE A 304 -13.96 -1.95 14.61
N ILE A 305 -15.05 -2.02 13.84
CA ILE A 305 -15.44 -0.95 12.90
C ILE A 305 -15.66 0.37 13.63
N ASP A 306 -16.44 0.36 14.71
CA ASP A 306 -16.74 1.57 15.48
C ASP A 306 -15.47 2.24 16.00
N LYS A 307 -14.53 1.45 16.53
CA LYS A 307 -13.21 1.95 16.97
C LYS A 307 -12.42 2.55 15.82
N LYS A 308 -12.44 1.94 14.63
CA LYS A 308 -11.72 2.43 13.45
C LYS A 308 -12.34 3.71 12.90
N LEU A 309 -13.66 3.78 12.77
CA LEU A 309 -14.37 4.97 12.31
C LEU A 309 -14.16 6.15 13.26
N LYS A 310 -14.20 5.92 14.58
CA LYS A 310 -13.87 6.96 15.58
C LYS A 310 -12.44 7.48 15.44
N LYS A 311 -11.46 6.63 15.14
CA LYS A 311 -10.06 7.05 14.87
C LYS A 311 -9.95 7.88 13.60
N ILE A 312 -10.74 7.59 12.56
CA ILE A 312 -10.76 8.35 11.31
C ILE A 312 -11.38 9.75 11.53
N ASN A 313 -12.52 9.81 12.21
CA ASN A 313 -13.25 11.06 12.47
C ASN A 313 -12.55 11.99 13.48
N ARG A 314 -11.57 11.49 14.24
CA ARG A 314 -10.74 12.29 15.17
C ARG A 314 -9.52 12.96 14.52
N LYS A 315 -9.22 12.69 13.26
CA LYS A 315 -8.18 13.47 12.56
C LYS A 315 -8.72 14.87 12.29
N PRO A 316 -8.07 15.94 12.78
CA PRO A 316 -8.55 17.29 12.53
C PRO A 316 -8.55 17.53 11.02
N VAL A 317 -9.72 17.89 10.50
CA VAL A 317 -9.83 18.62 9.23
C VAL A 317 -8.95 19.85 9.43
N ILE A 318 -7.83 19.91 8.71
CA ILE A 318 -6.99 21.10 8.68
C ILE A 318 -7.92 22.21 8.21
N ALA A 319 -8.24 23.13 9.12
CA ALA A 319 -8.98 24.33 8.81
C ALA A 319 -8.21 25.05 7.70
N ILE A 320 -8.82 25.16 6.54
CA ILE A 320 -8.39 26.11 5.53
C ILE A 320 -8.77 27.46 6.11
N GLU A 321 -7.81 28.12 6.75
CA GLU A 321 -7.92 29.53 7.08
C GLU A 321 -8.06 30.28 5.75
N ASN A 322 -9.27 30.75 5.47
CA ASN A 322 -9.50 31.78 4.48
C ASN A 322 -8.92 33.08 5.06
N SER A 323 -7.70 33.41 4.67
CA SER A 323 -7.15 34.75 4.85
C SER A 323 -7.58 35.63 3.67
N ASN A 324 -8.26 36.72 4.05
CA ASN A 324 -8.84 37.80 3.25
C ASN A 324 -7.92 38.39 2.17
#